data_AF-A0A9D6K3T1-F1
#
_entry.id   AF-A0A9D6K3T1-F1
#
_cell.length_a   1.000
_cell.length_b   1.000
_cell.length_c   1.000
_cell.angle_alpha   90.00
_cell.angle_beta   90.00
_cell.angle_gamma   90.00
#
_symmetry.space_group_name_H-M   'P 1'
#
loop_
_entity.id
_entity.type
_entity.pdbx_description
1 polymer ?
#
loop_
_entity_poly.entity_id
_entity_poly.type
_entity_poly.pdbx_seq_one_letter_code
_entity_poly.pdbx_strand_id
1 'polypeptide(L)'
;MRDRVLTILLLVFLFGLFAADLARPINLAAVDIGRHVKNGELLLQGQWDVLHRNFYSFTHPDYPFINHHWLFGVLSYGVHQCAGFTGLSVVYIGVLLGALFFFLRAAVLRGHFALAVFFAFLSLPILADRREIRPEGLSFLFMGLYFYLLTKLSLGQTRQRTAFVILGTAQVIWVNTHIFF
;
A
#
# COMPACT_ATOMS: atom_id res chain seq x y z
N MET A 1 12.33 18.98 26.56
CA MET A 1 11.11 18.16 26.79
C MET A 1 9.91 18.70 25.99
N ARG A 2 9.60 20.01 26.07
CA ARG A 2 8.53 20.67 25.30
C ARG A 2 8.54 20.37 23.79
N ASP A 3 9.70 20.43 23.14
CA ASP A 3 9.79 20.26 21.68
C ASP A 3 9.53 18.81 21.23
N ARG A 4 9.88 17.82 22.06
CA ARG A 4 9.58 16.42 21.80
C ARG A 4 8.09 16.13 21.92
N VAL A 5 7.43 16.71 22.93
CA VAL A 5 5.98 16.61 23.11
C VAL A 5 5.25 17.22 21.91
N LEU A 6 5.64 18.43 21.50
CA LEU A 6 5.05 19.08 20.32
C LEU A 6 5.23 18.24 19.05
N THR A 7 6.42 17.67 18.84
CA THR A 7 6.71 16.78 17.70
C THR A 7 5.77 15.58 17.69
N ILE A 8 5.59 14.92 18.84
CA ILE A 8 4.70 13.76 18.97
C ILE A 8 3.25 14.17 18.68
N LEU A 9 2.79 15.29 19.25
CA LEU A 9 1.43 15.78 19.02
C LEU A 9 1.17 16.11 17.55
N LEU A 10 2.13 16.73 16.85
CA LEU A 10 2.02 17.01 15.42
C LEU A 10 1.93 15.72 14.58
N LEU A 11 2.75 14.72 14.91
CA LEU A 11 2.70 13.43 14.22
C LEU A 11 1.39 12.69 14.51
N VAL A 12 0.94 12.65 15.76
CA VAL A 12 -0.35 12.04 16.13
C VAL A 12 -1.49 12.74 15.41
N PHE A 13 -1.46 14.07 15.34
CA PHE A 13 -2.46 14.84 14.61
C PHE A 13 -2.44 14.53 13.11
N LEU A 14 -1.26 14.55 12.47
CA LEU A 14 -1.12 14.28 11.04
C LEU A 14 -1.60 12.87 10.67
N PHE A 15 -1.12 11.85 11.38
CA PHE A 15 -1.49 10.45 11.13
C PHE A 15 -2.94 10.18 11.50
N GLY A 16 -3.43 10.76 12.61
CA GLY A 16 -4.82 10.63 13.04
C GLY A 16 -5.79 11.26 12.05
N LEU A 17 -5.47 12.46 11.53
CA LEU A 17 -6.26 13.12 10.50
C LEU A 17 -6.32 12.28 9.22
N PHE A 18 -5.19 11.77 8.75
CA PHE A 18 -5.15 10.92 7.56
C PHE A 18 -5.93 9.61 7.76
N ALA A 19 -5.77 8.94 8.91
CA ALA A 19 -6.51 7.73 9.23
C ALA A 19 -8.02 7.97 9.30
N ALA A 20 -8.45 9.08 9.91
CA ALA A 20 -9.86 9.46 9.98
C ALA A 20 -10.47 9.71 8.59
N ASP A 21 -9.71 10.34 7.70
CA ASP A 21 -10.13 10.59 6.33
C ASP A 21 -10.28 9.29 5.52
N LEU A 22 -9.31 8.37 5.65
CA LEU A 22 -9.32 7.06 4.99
C LEU A 22 -10.40 6.12 5.54
N ALA A 23 -10.85 6.33 6.79
CA ALA A 23 -11.92 5.54 7.41
C ALA A 23 -13.31 5.87 6.87
N ARG A 24 -13.44 6.89 6.01
CA ARG A 24 -14.72 7.23 5.36
C ARG A 24 -15.19 6.10 4.44
N PRO A 25 -16.50 5.89 4.27
CA PRO A 25 -17.04 4.81 3.46
C PRO A 25 -16.50 4.82 2.02
N ILE A 26 -16.08 3.65 1.56
CA ILE A 26 -15.61 3.37 0.19
C ILE A 26 -16.79 3.07 -0.74
N ASN A 27 -16.62 3.31 -2.04
CA ASN A 27 -17.63 2.90 -3.02
C ASN A 27 -17.35 1.47 -3.51
N LEU A 28 -17.86 0.47 -2.80
CA LEU A 28 -17.59 -0.96 -3.10
C LEU A 28 -17.79 -1.35 -4.58
N ALA A 29 -18.74 -0.73 -5.28
CA ALA A 29 -19.02 -1.03 -6.68
C ALA A 29 -17.95 -0.53 -7.67
N ALA A 30 -17.13 0.46 -7.29
CA ALA A 30 -16.15 1.11 -8.17
C ALA A 30 -14.70 0.60 -8.00
N VAL A 31 -14.49 -0.37 -7.11
CA VAL A 31 -13.17 -0.65 -6.50
C VAL A 31 -12.65 -2.04 -6.84
N ASP A 32 -13.49 -2.87 -7.46
CA ASP A 32 -13.18 -4.26 -7.83
C ASP A 32 -12.68 -5.16 -6.68
N ILE A 33 -12.73 -4.70 -5.41
CA ILE A 33 -12.20 -5.44 -4.26
C ILE A 33 -12.85 -6.82 -4.11
N GLY A 34 -14.14 -6.93 -4.41
CA GLY A 34 -14.84 -8.22 -4.43
C GLY A 34 -14.23 -9.20 -5.45
N ARG A 35 -13.84 -8.71 -6.64
CA ARG A 35 -13.14 -9.52 -7.65
C ARG A 35 -11.78 -9.95 -7.16
N HIS A 36 -11.01 -9.07 -6.49
CA HIS A 36 -9.70 -9.44 -5.95
C HIS A 36 -9.82 -10.53 -4.88
N VAL A 37 -10.75 -10.40 -3.93
CA VAL A 37 -11.04 -11.42 -2.92
C VAL A 37 -11.44 -12.74 -3.59
N LYS A 38 -12.34 -12.71 -4.58
CA LYS A 38 -12.78 -13.92 -5.28
C LYS A 38 -11.65 -14.58 -6.09
N ASN A 39 -10.78 -13.78 -6.72
CA ASN A 39 -9.60 -14.29 -7.42
C ASN A 39 -8.64 -15.00 -6.45
N GLY A 40 -8.40 -14.43 -5.27
CA GLY A 40 -7.58 -15.06 -4.25
C GLY A 40 -8.17 -16.39 -3.76
N GLU A 41 -9.48 -16.43 -3.53
CA GLU A 41 -10.19 -17.67 -3.18
C GLU A 41 -10.02 -18.75 -4.25
N LEU A 42 -10.36 -18.44 -5.50
CA LEU A 42 -10.30 -19.36 -6.62
C LEU A 42 -8.89 -19.90 -6.85
N LEU A 43 -7.89 -19.02 -6.75
CA LEU A 43 -6.49 -19.41 -6.90
C LEU A 43 -6.07 -20.45 -5.85
N LEU A 44 -6.42 -20.22 -4.58
CA LEU A 44 -6.12 -21.15 -3.48
C LEU A 44 -6.91 -22.46 -3.57
N GLN A 45 -8.07 -22.45 -4.24
CA GLN A 45 -8.86 -23.65 -4.54
C GLN A 45 -8.35 -24.42 -5.77
N GLY A 46 -7.26 -23.96 -6.41
CA GLY A 46 -6.66 -24.62 -7.56
C GLY A 46 -7.26 -24.22 -8.92
N GLN A 47 -8.07 -23.15 -8.96
CA GLN A 47 -8.61 -22.62 -10.21
C GLN A 47 -7.68 -21.57 -10.81
N TRP A 48 -6.63 -22.06 -11.49
CA TRP A 48 -5.54 -21.23 -12.04
C TRP A 48 -5.91 -20.45 -13.31
N ASP A 49 -7.10 -20.69 -13.89
CA ASP A 49 -7.59 -19.95 -15.07
C ASP A 49 -7.73 -18.44 -14.79
N VAL A 50 -7.97 -18.05 -13.54
CA VAL A 50 -8.05 -16.63 -13.11
C VAL A 50 -6.74 -15.85 -13.27
N LEU A 51 -5.63 -16.56 -13.54
CA LEU A 51 -4.33 -15.94 -13.81
C LEU A 51 -4.11 -15.60 -15.29
N HIS A 52 -4.74 -16.35 -16.20
CA HIS A 52 -4.33 -16.41 -17.61
C HIS A 52 -5.46 -16.11 -18.61
N ARG A 53 -6.71 -16.03 -18.14
CA ARG A 53 -7.90 -15.85 -18.98
C ARG A 53 -8.75 -14.70 -18.51
N ASN A 54 -9.54 -14.15 -19.42
CA ASN A 54 -10.58 -13.18 -19.13
C ASN A 54 -11.79 -13.85 -18.43
N PHE A 55 -11.51 -14.42 -17.25
CA PHE A 55 -12.31 -15.43 -16.56
C PHE A 55 -13.77 -15.05 -16.31
N TYR A 56 -14.03 -13.76 -16.07
CA TYR A 56 -15.38 -13.26 -15.78
C TYR A 56 -16.08 -12.68 -17.01
N SER A 57 -15.44 -12.63 -18.17
CA SER A 57 -16.04 -12.06 -19.38
C SER A 57 -17.02 -13.02 -20.00
N PHE A 58 -18.27 -12.58 -20.09
CA PHE A 58 -19.31 -13.32 -20.80
C PHE A 58 -19.07 -13.36 -22.32
N THR A 59 -18.51 -12.30 -22.90
CA THR A 59 -18.38 -12.18 -24.37
C THR A 59 -17.07 -12.74 -24.91
N HIS A 60 -16.01 -12.76 -24.10
CA HIS A 60 -14.66 -13.18 -24.52
C HIS A 60 -13.92 -13.95 -23.42
N PRO A 61 -14.46 -15.08 -22.91
CA PRO A 61 -13.85 -15.84 -21.81
C PRO A 61 -12.48 -16.45 -22.13
N ASP A 62 -12.20 -16.65 -23.43
CA ASP A 62 -10.95 -17.26 -23.91
C ASP A 62 -9.86 -16.22 -24.19
N TYR A 63 -10.16 -14.93 -24.05
CA TYR A 63 -9.19 -13.88 -24.31
C TYR A 63 -8.01 -13.97 -23.31
N PRO A 64 -6.75 -13.93 -23.79
CA PRO A 64 -5.59 -14.03 -22.92
C PRO A 64 -5.51 -12.81 -22.00
N PHE A 65 -5.33 -13.06 -20.70
CA PHE A 65 -5.21 -12.03 -19.69
C PHE A 65 -4.12 -12.42 -18.70
N ILE A 66 -3.23 -11.51 -18.34
CA ILE A 66 -2.23 -11.77 -17.30
C ILE A 66 -2.66 -11.05 -16.02
N ASN A 67 -2.97 -11.81 -14.98
CA ASN A 67 -3.27 -11.26 -13.67
C ASN A 67 -1.98 -10.81 -12.95
N HIS A 68 -1.59 -9.57 -13.19
CA HIS A 68 -0.40 -8.94 -12.63
C HIS A 68 -0.51 -8.56 -11.13
N HIS A 69 -1.64 -8.83 -10.49
CA HIS A 69 -1.90 -8.50 -9.09
C HIS A 69 -2.49 -9.71 -8.34
N TRP A 70 -2.11 -10.93 -8.74
CA TRP A 70 -2.64 -12.16 -8.17
C TRP A 70 -2.36 -12.27 -6.65
N LEU A 71 -1.17 -11.85 -6.20
CA LEU A 71 -0.80 -11.94 -4.79
C LEU A 71 -1.62 -10.96 -3.94
N PHE A 72 -1.98 -9.79 -4.49
CA PHE A 72 -2.91 -8.89 -3.82
C PHE A 72 -4.25 -9.59 -3.58
N GLY A 73 -4.79 -10.31 -4.58
CA GLY A 73 -6.01 -11.10 -4.41
C GLY A 73 -5.91 -12.15 -3.31
N VAL A 74 -4.83 -12.92 -3.27
CA VAL A 74 -4.57 -13.93 -2.21
C VAL A 74 -4.51 -13.30 -0.82
N LEU A 75 -3.78 -12.18 -0.68
CA LEU A 75 -3.69 -11.46 0.59
C LEU A 75 -5.04 -10.87 1.00
N SER A 76 -5.78 -10.27 0.08
CA SER A 76 -7.13 -9.75 0.33
C SER A 76 -8.08 -10.86 0.76
N TYR A 77 -8.04 -12.02 0.10
CA TYR A 77 -8.85 -13.18 0.51
C TYR A 77 -8.53 -13.61 1.94
N GLY A 78 -7.25 -13.76 2.28
CA GLY A 78 -6.83 -14.14 3.64
C GLY A 78 -7.34 -13.15 4.71
N VAL A 79 -7.21 -11.84 4.46
CA VAL A 79 -7.74 -10.80 5.37
C VAL A 79 -9.27 -10.88 5.47
N HIS A 80 -9.95 -11.07 4.33
CA HIS A 80 -11.40 -11.17 4.29
C HIS A 80 -11.93 -12.38 5.07
N GLN A 81 -11.24 -13.53 5.02
CA GLN A 81 -11.62 -14.70 5.82
C GLN A 81 -11.51 -14.44 7.34
N CYS A 82 -10.53 -13.63 7.77
CA CYS A 82 -10.34 -13.34 9.18
C CYS A 82 -11.29 -12.25 9.72
N ALA A 83 -11.55 -11.19 8.95
CA ALA A 83 -12.21 -9.99 9.46
C ALA A 83 -13.15 -9.30 8.44
N GLY A 84 -13.48 -9.97 7.34
CA GLY A 84 -14.38 -9.46 6.30
C GLY A 84 -13.89 -8.16 5.64
N PHE A 85 -14.82 -7.39 5.08
CA PHE A 85 -14.54 -6.11 4.45
C PHE A 85 -14.00 -5.05 5.42
N THR A 86 -14.41 -5.08 6.68
CA THR A 86 -13.86 -4.18 7.70
C THR A 86 -12.37 -4.43 7.89
N GLY A 87 -11.95 -5.71 7.94
CA GLY A 87 -10.54 -6.08 7.98
C GLY A 87 -9.75 -5.54 6.80
N LEU A 88 -10.30 -5.65 5.59
CA LEU A 88 -9.69 -5.10 4.38
C LEU A 88 -9.47 -3.60 4.49
N SER A 89 -10.48 -2.84 4.94
CA SER A 89 -10.36 -1.39 5.13
C SER A 89 -9.28 -1.05 6.16
N VAL A 90 -9.26 -1.74 7.31
CA VAL A 90 -8.26 -1.49 8.38
C VAL A 90 -6.85 -1.78 7.90
N VAL A 91 -6.64 -2.90 7.20
CA VAL A 91 -5.33 -3.25 6.64
C VAL A 91 -4.90 -2.22 5.60
N TYR A 92 -5.80 -1.80 4.72
CA TYR A 92 -5.50 -0.82 3.67
C TYR A 92 -5.16 0.57 4.24
N ILE A 93 -5.87 1.02 5.30
CA ILE A 93 -5.51 2.21 6.06
C ILE A 93 -4.08 2.06 6.60
N GLY A 94 -3.75 0.92 7.21
CA GLY A 94 -2.40 0.63 7.70
C GLY A 94 -1.33 0.70 6.60
N VAL A 95 -1.63 0.21 5.40
CA VAL A 95 -0.75 0.29 4.22
C VAL A 95 -0.47 1.75 3.85
N LEU A 96 -1.50 2.59 3.73
CA LEU A 96 -1.34 4.00 3.36
C LEU A 96 -0.67 4.82 4.46
N LEU A 97 -0.96 4.55 5.74
CA LEU A 97 -0.24 5.13 6.87
C LEU A 97 1.24 4.74 6.84
N GLY A 98 1.54 3.48 6.51
CA GLY A 98 2.91 2.99 6.34
C GLY A 98 3.64 3.70 5.19
N ALA A 99 2.95 3.94 4.07
CA ALA A 99 3.49 4.72 2.96
C ALA A 99 3.84 6.15 3.41
N LEU A 100 2.89 6.85 4.05
CA LEU A 100 3.12 8.19 4.60
C LEU A 100 4.30 8.20 5.58
N PHE A 101 4.39 7.21 6.45
CA PHE A 101 5.51 7.06 7.39
C PHE A 101 6.84 6.99 6.66
N PHE A 102 7.01 6.10 5.69
CA PHE A 102 8.29 5.96 5.01
C PHE A 102 8.67 7.21 4.21
N PHE A 103 7.72 7.84 3.50
CA PHE A 103 7.97 9.10 2.81
C PHE A 103 8.37 10.23 3.77
N LEU A 104 7.64 10.39 4.88
CA LEU A 104 7.97 11.39 5.89
C LEU A 104 9.35 11.13 6.50
N ARG A 105 9.69 9.87 6.79
CA ARG A 105 11.02 9.51 7.30
C ARG A 105 12.12 9.81 6.29
N ALA A 106 11.91 9.50 5.01
CA ALA A 106 12.86 9.83 3.96
C ALA A 106 13.08 11.36 3.86
N ALA A 107 12.00 12.13 3.89
CA ALA A 107 12.04 13.59 3.84
C ALA A 107 12.79 14.20 5.04
N VAL A 108 12.50 13.74 6.26
CA VAL A 108 13.14 14.21 7.50
C VAL A 108 14.64 13.88 7.54
N LEU A 109 15.07 12.78 6.92
CA LEU A 109 16.49 12.43 6.86
C LEU A 109 17.33 13.40 6.01
N ARG A 110 16.71 14.08 5.04
CA ARG A 110 17.38 14.98 4.09
C ARG A 110 17.08 16.45 4.31
N GLY A 111 15.97 16.77 4.98
CA GLY A 111 15.48 18.13 5.13
C GLY A 111 15.06 18.46 6.56
N HIS A 112 14.44 19.63 6.71
CA HIS A 112 13.94 20.09 8.00
C HIS A 112 12.61 19.43 8.35
N PHE A 113 12.49 18.98 9.60
CA PHE A 113 11.29 18.30 10.11
C PHE A 113 10.00 19.10 9.85
N ALA A 114 10.01 20.41 10.13
CA ALA A 114 8.85 21.27 9.95
C ALA A 114 8.38 21.33 8.49
N LEU A 115 9.31 21.44 7.54
CA LEU A 115 8.99 21.44 6.11
C LEU A 115 8.47 20.08 5.66
N ALA A 116 9.08 19.00 6.12
CA ALA A 116 8.63 17.65 5.81
C ALA A 116 7.19 17.40 6.28
N VAL A 117 6.86 17.79 7.52
CA VAL A 117 5.49 17.69 8.06
C VAL A 117 4.52 18.61 7.32
N PHE A 118 4.93 19.84 7.00
CA PHE A 118 4.11 20.79 6.24
C PHE A 118 3.74 20.24 4.86
N PHE A 119 4.71 19.77 4.08
CA PHE A 119 4.43 19.18 2.76
C PHE A 119 3.68 17.85 2.86
N ALA A 120 3.94 17.04 3.90
CA ALA A 120 3.15 15.84 4.15
C ALA A 120 1.67 16.20 4.40
N PHE A 121 1.40 17.22 5.21
CA PHE A 121 0.05 17.74 5.44
C PHE A 121 -0.62 18.19 4.14
N LEU A 122 0.08 18.95 3.30
CA LEU A 122 -0.44 19.39 2.00
C LEU A 122 -0.72 18.21 1.04
N SER A 123 -0.01 17.10 1.17
CA SER A 123 -0.22 15.92 0.34
C SER A 123 -1.40 15.03 0.78
N LEU A 124 -1.92 15.22 2.00
CA LEU A 124 -2.97 14.34 2.55
C LEU A 124 -4.23 14.28 1.68
N PRO A 125 -4.79 15.38 1.14
CA PRO A 125 -5.97 15.31 0.27
C PRO A 125 -5.75 14.47 -0.99
N ILE A 126 -4.54 14.49 -1.53
CA ILE A 126 -4.18 13.72 -2.73
C ILE A 126 -4.09 12.23 -2.41
N LEU A 127 -3.50 11.88 -1.26
CA LEU A 127 -3.43 10.50 -0.79
C LEU A 127 -4.81 9.97 -0.35
N ALA A 128 -5.63 10.84 0.23
CA ALA A 128 -7.00 10.54 0.67
C ALA A 128 -7.94 10.16 -0.49
N ASP A 129 -7.72 10.72 -1.68
CA ASP A 129 -8.46 10.33 -2.89
C ASP A 129 -8.24 8.84 -3.24
N ARG A 130 -7.17 8.23 -2.72
CA ARG A 130 -6.82 6.81 -2.90
C ARG A 130 -7.34 5.90 -1.78
N ARG A 131 -8.37 6.33 -1.05
CA ARG A 131 -9.05 5.56 0.01
C ARG A 131 -9.68 4.24 -0.45
N GLU A 132 -9.99 4.15 -1.73
CA GLU A 132 -10.54 2.94 -2.34
C GLU A 132 -9.51 1.79 -2.30
N ILE A 133 -9.91 0.63 -1.78
CA ILE A 133 -9.01 -0.51 -1.55
C ILE A 133 -8.58 -1.13 -2.87
N ARG A 134 -7.38 -0.77 -3.33
CA ARG A 134 -6.84 -1.24 -4.60
C ARG A 134 -5.37 -1.67 -4.49
N PRO A 135 -4.86 -2.45 -5.45
CA PRO A 135 -3.47 -2.92 -5.41
C PRO A 135 -2.44 -1.78 -5.40
N GLU A 136 -2.74 -0.59 -5.96
CA GLU A 136 -1.80 0.55 -5.98
C GLU A 136 -1.38 1.03 -4.58
N GLY A 137 -2.19 0.82 -3.54
CA GLY A 137 -1.82 1.22 -2.17
C GLY A 137 -0.54 0.53 -1.68
N LEU A 138 -0.33 -0.75 -2.04
CA LEU A 138 0.91 -1.46 -1.75
C LEU A 138 2.10 -0.87 -2.53
N SER A 139 1.87 -0.33 -3.72
CA SER A 139 2.92 0.35 -4.48
C SER A 139 3.37 1.63 -3.79
N PHE A 140 2.45 2.40 -3.20
CA PHE A 140 2.85 3.56 -2.39
C PHE A 140 3.67 3.16 -1.16
N LEU A 141 3.30 2.07 -0.50
CA LEU A 141 4.06 1.54 0.64
C LEU A 141 5.48 1.13 0.24
N PHE A 142 5.62 0.33 -0.82
CA PHE A 142 6.93 -0.11 -1.29
C PHE A 142 7.76 1.04 -1.85
N MET A 143 7.17 1.97 -2.59
CA MET A 143 7.84 3.18 -3.04
C MET A 143 8.36 4.00 -1.86
N GLY A 144 7.54 4.23 -0.83
CA GLY A 144 7.97 4.89 0.39
C GLY A 144 9.16 4.17 1.04
N LEU A 145 9.07 2.85 1.20
CA LEU A 145 10.16 2.02 1.76
C LEU A 145 11.45 2.16 0.93
N TYR A 146 11.35 2.14 -0.40
CA TYR A 146 12.47 2.33 -1.31
C TYR A 146 13.13 3.69 -1.10
N PHE A 147 12.35 4.78 -1.14
CA PHE A 147 12.86 6.12 -0.90
C PHE A 147 13.54 6.25 0.46
N TYR A 148 12.95 5.68 1.51
CA TYR A 148 13.52 5.68 2.86
C TYR A 148 14.86 4.94 2.92
N LEU A 149 14.94 3.70 2.42
CA LEU A 149 16.16 2.90 2.48
C LEU A 149 17.27 3.45 1.59
N LEU A 150 16.95 3.88 0.37
CA LEU A 150 17.92 4.51 -0.54
C LEU A 150 18.44 5.83 0.05
N THR A 151 17.58 6.61 0.70
CA THR A 151 18.01 7.81 1.43
C THR A 151 18.98 7.45 2.56
N LYS A 152 18.67 6.46 3.40
CA LYS A 152 19.59 6.02 4.45
C LYS A 152 20.93 5.51 3.90
N LEU A 153 20.90 4.77 2.79
CA LEU A 153 22.12 4.29 2.13
C LEU A 153 22.98 5.45 1.64
N SER A 154 22.36 6.43 0.97
CA SER A 154 23.07 7.61 0.45
C SER A 154 23.69 8.49 1.55
N LEU A 155 23.17 8.39 2.78
CA LEU A 155 23.71 9.08 3.96
C LEU A 155 24.67 8.19 4.78
N GLY A 156 24.97 6.97 4.34
CA GLY A 156 25.84 6.02 5.08
C GLY A 156 25.21 5.46 6.37
N GLN A 157 23.90 5.66 6.60
CA GLN A 157 23.21 5.30 7.84
C GLN A 157 22.66 3.86 7.85
N THR A 158 22.97 3.06 6.83
CA THR A 158 22.53 1.65 6.72
C THR A 158 23.55 0.86 5.92
N ARG A 159 23.74 -0.41 6.31
CA ARG A 159 24.62 -1.32 5.59
C ARG A 159 24.02 -1.67 4.22
N GLN A 160 24.82 -1.53 3.17
CA GLN A 160 24.43 -1.80 1.78
C GLN A 160 23.82 -3.19 1.57
N ARG A 161 24.47 -4.23 2.11
CA ARG A 161 23.95 -5.61 2.02
C ARG A 161 22.55 -5.75 2.61
N THR A 162 22.30 -5.19 3.80
CA THR A 162 21.00 -5.27 4.47
C THR A 162 19.92 -4.56 3.67
N ALA A 163 20.21 -3.35 3.19
CA ALA A 163 19.25 -2.61 2.38
C ALA A 163 18.91 -3.35 1.08
N PHE A 164 19.89 -3.90 0.35
CA PHE A 164 19.62 -4.64 -0.87
C PHE A 164 18.85 -5.94 -0.64
N VAL A 165 19.08 -6.65 0.47
CA VAL A 165 18.24 -7.81 0.83
C VAL A 165 16.79 -7.37 1.04
N ILE A 166 16.56 -6.30 1.80
CA ILE A 166 15.20 -5.81 2.06
C ILE A 166 14.54 -5.34 0.76
N LEU A 167 15.23 -4.55 -0.06
CA LEU A 167 14.71 -4.03 -1.33
C LEU A 167 14.43 -5.17 -2.32
N GLY A 168 15.33 -6.15 -2.42
CA GLY A 168 15.14 -7.33 -3.28
C GLY A 168 13.91 -8.15 -2.86
N THR A 169 13.77 -8.46 -1.58
CA THR A 169 12.57 -9.15 -1.07
C THR A 169 11.31 -8.33 -1.29
N ALA A 170 11.36 -7.02 -1.01
CA ALA A 170 10.25 -6.11 -1.26
C ALA A 170 9.88 -6.09 -2.75
N GLN A 171 10.86 -6.11 -3.67
CA GLN A 171 10.61 -6.14 -5.11
C GLN A 171 9.87 -7.40 -5.53
N VAL A 172 10.31 -8.58 -5.04
CA VAL A 172 9.66 -9.86 -5.35
C VAL A 172 8.19 -9.85 -4.91
N ILE A 173 7.90 -9.31 -3.72
CA ILE A 173 6.52 -9.18 -3.26
C ILE A 173 5.76 -8.16 -4.12
N TRP A 174 6.36 -7.00 -4.36
CA TRP A 174 5.74 -5.89 -5.07
C TRP A 174 5.31 -6.27 -6.49
N VAL A 175 6.19 -6.88 -7.29
CA VAL A 175 5.86 -7.25 -8.69
C VAL A 175 4.72 -8.27 -8.80
N ASN A 176 4.43 -9.00 -7.72
CA ASN A 176 3.31 -9.94 -7.66
C ASN A 176 2.03 -9.30 -7.10
N THR A 177 2.13 -8.19 -6.37
CA THR A 177 0.95 -7.47 -5.85
C THR A 177 0.47 -6.38 -6.77
N HIS A 178 1.36 -5.65 -7.44
CA HIS A 178 1.00 -4.61 -8.41
C HIS A 178 2.20 -4.24 -9.29
N ILE A 179 2.03 -4.29 -10.61
CA ILE A 179 2.97 -3.72 -11.57
C ILE A 179 2.59 -2.26 -11.79
N PHE A 180 3.50 -1.33 -11.48
CA PHE A 180 3.23 0.10 -11.66
C PHE A 180 3.48 0.44 -13.14
N PHE A 181 2.39 0.49 -13.93
CA PHE A 181 2.35 0.57 -15.40
C PHE A 181 2.97 -0.61 -16.16
#